data_AF-A0A2B7WS41-F1
#
_entry.id   AF-A0A2B7WS41-F1
#
_cell.length_a   1.000
_cell.length_b   1.000
_cell.length_c   1.000
_cell.angle_alpha   90.00
_cell.angle_beta   90.00
_cell.angle_gamma   90.00
#
_symmetry.space_group_name_H-M   'P 1'
#
loop_
_entity.id
_entity.type
_entity.pdbx_description
1 polymer ?
#
loop_
_entity_poly.entity_id
_entity_poly.type
_entity_poly.pdbx_seq_one_letter_code
_entity_poly.pdbx_strand_id
1 'polypeptide(L)'
;MPSALSEKVLNALKADPRTVDLRSLAPHFYRLGARMLELVEEEEMVDVLMETFKKRAMEIADHAHNSRGALGDGVEFLRGLDETERQCESILHSYTFIFTHPLCCLFRAAHGSAKEMRVWSGETRKK
;
A
#
# COMPACT_ATOMS: atom_id res chain seq x y z
N MET A 1 -5.72 16.64 10.61
CA MET A 1 -5.17 15.35 10.13
C MET A 1 -5.47 14.25 11.16
N PRO A 2 -5.97 13.07 10.76
CA PRO A 2 -6.14 11.91 11.64
C PRO A 2 -4.80 11.49 12.26
N SER A 3 -4.84 10.87 13.45
CA SER A 3 -3.63 10.38 14.13
C SER A 3 -2.84 9.38 13.28
N ALA A 4 -3.54 8.55 12.50
CA ALA A 4 -2.96 7.60 11.55
C ALA A 4 -2.14 8.27 10.43
N LEU A 5 -2.42 9.53 10.07
CA LEU A 5 -1.68 10.30 9.08
C LEU A 5 -0.96 11.50 9.72
N SER A 6 -0.59 11.38 10.99
CA SER A 6 0.22 12.41 11.65
C SER A 6 1.62 12.49 11.03
N GLU A 7 2.25 13.67 11.12
CA GLU A 7 3.62 13.88 10.64
C GLU A 7 4.62 12.84 11.19
N LYS A 8 4.43 12.41 12.44
CA LYS A 8 5.22 11.34 13.05
C LYS A 8 5.13 10.03 12.27
N VAL A 9 3.92 9.64 11.85
CA VAL A 9 3.70 8.44 11.06
C VAL A 9 4.27 8.61 9.66
N LEU A 10 4.02 9.75 9.00
CA LEU A 10 4.56 10.05 7.68
C LEU A 10 6.09 10.02 7.67
N ASN A 11 6.75 10.53 8.72
CA ASN A 11 8.20 10.48 8.86
C ASN A 11 8.72 9.05 9.10
N ALA A 12 8.01 8.23 9.88
CA ALA A 12 8.34 6.81 10.04
C ALA A 12 8.23 6.06 8.70
N LEU A 13 7.17 6.35 7.93
CA LEU A 13 6.95 5.79 6.60
C LEU A 13 8.01 6.22 5.58
N LYS A 14 8.50 7.47 5.67
CA LYS A 14 9.65 7.94 4.88
C LYS A 14 10.93 7.20 5.22
N ALA A 15 11.18 6.93 6.51
CA ALA A 15 12.39 6.27 6.98
C ALA A 15 12.44 4.79 6.55
N ASP A 16 11.48 3.99 6.99
CA ASP A 16 11.31 2.62 6.50
C ASP A 16 9.85 2.15 6.66
N PRO A 17 9.09 2.02 5.56
CA PRO A 17 7.69 1.64 5.63
C PRO A 17 7.46 0.19 6.05
N ARG A 18 8.48 -0.67 6.01
CA ARG A 18 8.36 -2.09 6.38
C ARG A 18 8.23 -2.29 7.89
N THR A 19 8.79 -1.37 8.66
CA THR A 19 8.78 -1.41 10.13
C THR A 19 7.47 -0.92 10.75
N VAL A 20 6.60 -0.32 9.93
CA VAL A 20 5.34 0.28 10.39
C VAL A 20 4.19 -0.72 10.28
N ASP A 21 3.48 -0.95 11.38
CA ASP A 21 2.23 -1.71 11.42
C ASP A 21 1.06 -0.80 10.99
N LEU A 22 0.71 -0.87 9.69
CA LEU A 22 -0.37 -0.06 9.12
C LEU A 22 -1.74 -0.43 9.70
N ARG A 23 -1.97 -1.71 10.03
CA ARG A 23 -3.22 -2.19 10.59
C ARG A 23 -3.48 -1.60 11.98
N SER A 24 -2.44 -1.45 12.80
CA SER A 24 -2.53 -0.81 14.12
C SER A 24 -2.89 0.67 14.04
N LEU A 25 -2.48 1.35 12.96
CA LEU A 25 -2.79 2.77 12.72
C LEU A 25 -4.21 2.94 12.19
N ALA A 26 -4.56 2.18 11.14
CA ALA A 26 -5.90 2.13 10.58
C ALA A 26 -6.07 0.84 9.74
N PRO A 27 -7.11 0.03 9.98
CA PRO A 27 -7.36 -1.19 9.19
C PRO A 27 -7.48 -0.95 7.67
N HIS A 28 -7.92 0.24 7.26
CA HIS A 28 -8.04 0.68 5.87
C HIS A 28 -7.15 1.89 5.59
N PHE A 29 -5.86 1.80 5.93
CA PHE A 29 -4.90 2.90 5.88
C PHE A 29 -4.85 3.62 4.53
N TYR A 30 -4.68 2.90 3.42
CA TYR A 30 -4.58 3.53 2.09
C TYR A 30 -5.90 4.15 1.62
N ARG A 31 -7.04 3.57 1.99
CA ARG A 31 -8.35 4.17 1.72
C ARG A 31 -8.55 5.46 2.51
N LEU A 32 -8.11 5.48 3.77
CA LEU A 32 -8.11 6.68 4.60
C LEU A 32 -7.19 7.76 4.00
N GLY A 33 -6.00 7.38 3.55
CA GLY A 33 -5.07 8.27 2.84
C GLY A 33 -5.69 8.89 1.60
N ALA A 34 -6.30 8.08 0.73
CA ALA A 34 -7.00 8.56 -0.46
C ALA A 34 -8.12 9.55 -0.13
N ARG A 35 -8.93 9.27 0.90
CA ARG A 35 -9.98 10.17 1.36
C ARG A 35 -9.47 11.46 1.99
N MET A 36 -8.32 11.41 2.65
CA MET A 36 -7.72 12.59 3.27
C MET A 36 -7.10 13.49 2.21
N LEU A 37 -6.46 12.91 1.21
CA LEU A 37 -5.99 13.62 0.04
C LEU A 37 -7.12 14.40 -0.64
N GLU A 38 -8.36 13.87 -0.76
CA GLU A 38 -9.53 14.66 -1.23
C GLU A 38 -9.79 15.96 -0.47
N LEU A 39 -9.32 16.05 0.78
CA LEU A 39 -9.53 17.20 1.66
C LEU A 39 -8.27 18.07 1.82
N VAL A 40 -7.09 17.56 1.48
CA VAL A 40 -5.81 18.26 1.65
C VAL A 40 -4.93 18.11 0.40
N GLU A 41 -4.48 19.24 -0.14
CA GLU A 41 -3.59 19.29 -1.30
C GLU A 41 -2.12 19.23 -0.87
N GLU A 42 -1.69 18.08 -0.33
CA GLU A 42 -0.32 17.86 0.14
C GLU A 42 0.40 16.87 -0.78
N GLU A 43 1.14 17.38 -1.78
CA GLU A 43 1.86 16.55 -2.77
C GLU A 43 2.88 15.61 -2.11
N GLU A 44 3.54 16.04 -1.04
CA GLU A 44 4.52 15.20 -0.34
C GLU A 44 3.86 13.94 0.26
N MET A 45 2.61 14.03 0.72
CA MET A 45 1.88 12.89 1.25
C MET A 45 1.59 11.85 0.16
N VAL A 46 1.31 12.31 -1.06
CA VAL A 46 1.11 11.43 -2.23
C VAL A 46 2.34 10.58 -2.47
N ASP A 47 3.51 11.21 -2.53
CA ASP A 47 4.77 10.52 -2.80
C ASP A 47 5.09 9.49 -1.71
N VAL A 48 4.89 9.86 -0.44
CA VAL A 48 5.10 8.94 0.70
C VAL A 48 4.16 7.74 0.61
N LEU A 49 2.86 7.96 0.36
CA LEU A 49 1.88 6.88 0.25
C LEU A 49 2.16 5.97 -0.96
N MET A 50 2.63 6.53 -2.07
CA MET A 50 3.01 5.75 -3.25
C MET A 50 4.27 4.92 -3.02
N GLU A 51 5.31 5.51 -2.43
CA GLU A 51 6.58 4.80 -2.18
C GLU A 51 6.44 3.72 -1.10
N THR A 52 5.65 3.99 -0.06
CA THR A 52 5.33 3.00 0.98
C THR A 52 4.62 1.79 0.37
N PHE A 53 3.59 2.01 -0.45
CA PHE A 53 2.86 0.95 -1.11
C PHE A 53 3.76 0.12 -2.02
N LYS A 54 4.62 0.76 -2.83
CA LYS A 54 5.57 0.05 -3.72
C LYS A 54 6.52 -0.85 -2.95
N LYS A 55 7.17 -0.32 -1.90
CA LYS A 55 8.16 -1.06 -1.10
C LYS A 55 7.53 -2.25 -0.38
N ARG A 56 6.34 -2.06 0.19
CA ARG A 56 5.63 -3.13 0.92
C ARG A 56 5.02 -4.16 -0.02
N ALA A 57 4.52 -3.76 -1.19
CA ALA A 57 4.00 -4.71 -2.19
C ALA A 57 5.07 -5.67 -2.72
N MET A 58 6.32 -5.21 -2.88
CA MET A 58 7.44 -6.09 -3.23
C MET A 58 7.71 -7.13 -2.12
N GLU A 59 7.69 -6.69 -0.86
CA GLU A 59 7.87 -7.58 0.29
C GLU A 59 6.76 -8.63 0.39
N ILE A 60 5.50 -8.21 0.21
CA ILE A 60 4.34 -9.12 0.18
C ILE A 60 4.50 -10.15 -0.96
N ALA A 61 4.97 -9.71 -2.13
CA ALA A 61 5.23 -10.62 -3.23
C ALA A 61 6.34 -11.63 -2.89
N ASP A 62 7.45 -11.20 -2.28
CA ASP A 62 8.54 -12.09 -1.87
C ASP A 62 8.06 -13.13 -0.84
N HIS A 63 7.24 -12.71 0.15
CA HIS A 63 6.64 -13.63 1.11
C HIS A 63 5.66 -14.62 0.47
N ALA A 64 4.87 -14.19 -0.52
CA ALA A 64 3.94 -15.07 -1.22
C ALA A 64 4.66 -16.15 -2.05
N HIS A 65 5.82 -15.82 -2.66
CA HIS A 65 6.60 -16.76 -3.45
C HIS A 65 7.50 -17.67 -2.60
N ASN A 66 7.86 -17.24 -1.39
CA ASN A 66 8.72 -17.99 -0.50
C ASN A 66 8.07 -18.20 0.88
N SER A 67 7.28 -19.27 0.99
CA SER A 67 6.60 -19.67 2.23
C SER A 67 7.56 -19.97 3.40
N ARG A 68 8.86 -20.17 3.16
CA ARG A 68 9.89 -20.22 4.21
C ARG A 68 10.33 -18.85 4.72
N GLY A 69 10.18 -17.79 3.91
CA GLY A 69 10.41 -16.39 4.30
C GLY A 69 9.33 -15.83 5.22
N ALA A 70 8.21 -16.54 5.39
CA ALA A 70 7.15 -16.22 6.34
C ALA A 70 7.39 -16.80 7.75
N LEU A 71 8.65 -17.09 8.12
CA LEU A 71 9.04 -17.54 9.46
C LEU A 71 9.75 -16.40 10.21
N GLY A 72 9.34 -16.12 11.45
CA GLY A 72 9.90 -15.00 12.24
C GLY A 72 9.29 -13.65 11.86
N ASP A 73 10.13 -12.68 11.52
CA ASP A 73 9.74 -11.27 11.26
C ASP A 73 8.71 -11.12 10.13
N GLY A 74 8.70 -12.03 9.14
CA GLY A 74 7.70 -12.05 8.08
C GLY A 74 6.27 -12.27 8.59
N VAL A 75 6.08 -12.99 9.70
CA VAL A 75 4.75 -13.19 10.30
C VAL A 75 4.21 -11.88 10.88
N GLU A 76 5.08 -11.11 11.55
CA GLU A 76 4.71 -9.84 12.14
C GLU A 76 4.40 -8.80 11.05
N PHE A 77 5.18 -8.79 9.96
CA PHE A 77 4.89 -7.97 8.78
C PHE A 77 3.51 -8.30 8.16
N LEU A 78 3.23 -9.59 7.92
CA LEU A 78 1.95 -10.04 7.34
C LEU A 78 0.75 -9.75 8.24
N ARG A 79 0.93 -9.73 9.56
CA ARG A 79 -0.13 -9.35 10.52
C ARG A 79 -0.48 -7.87 10.42
N GLY A 80 0.53 -7.02 10.23
CA GLY A 80 0.40 -5.57 10.15
C GLY A 80 -0.09 -5.01 8.81
N LEU A 81 -0.47 -5.88 7.86
CA LEU A 81 -1.04 -5.47 6.58
C LEU A 81 -2.42 -4.83 6.73
N ASP A 82 -2.63 -3.71 6.04
CA ASP A 82 -3.97 -3.13 5.85
C ASP A 82 -4.84 -4.02 4.95
N GLU A 83 -6.13 -3.72 4.86
CA GLU A 83 -7.05 -4.52 4.04
C GLU A 83 -6.67 -4.53 2.55
N THR A 84 -6.14 -3.41 2.03
CA THR A 84 -5.71 -3.31 0.63
C THR A 84 -4.54 -4.27 0.36
N GLU A 85 -3.57 -4.30 1.27
CA GLU A 85 -2.41 -5.20 1.24
C GLU A 85 -2.80 -6.67 1.42
N ARG A 86 -3.75 -6.98 2.32
CA ARG A 86 -4.27 -8.35 2.49
C ARG A 86 -5.00 -8.86 1.26
N GLN A 87 -5.75 -7.99 0.59
CA GLN A 87 -6.39 -8.35 -0.66
C GLN A 87 -5.33 -8.70 -1.73
N CYS A 88 -4.23 -7.95 -1.80
CA CYS A 88 -3.09 -8.28 -2.66
C CYS A 88 -2.46 -9.63 -2.29
N GLU A 89 -2.22 -9.89 -1.00
CA GLU A 89 -1.66 -11.16 -0.49
C GLU A 89 -2.56 -12.36 -0.82
N SER A 90 -3.87 -12.23 -0.60
CA SER A 90 -4.86 -13.26 -0.97
C SER A 90 -4.93 -13.50 -2.48
N ILE A 91 -4.82 -12.46 -3.31
CA ILE A 91 -4.75 -12.59 -4.78
C ILE A 91 -3.47 -13.33 -5.18
N LEU A 92 -2.33 -12.98 -4.58
CA LEU A 92 -1.05 -13.65 -4.83
C LEU A 92 -1.09 -15.15 -4.45
N HIS A 93 -1.81 -15.51 -3.38
CA HIS A 93 -1.92 -16.89 -2.92
C HIS A 93 -2.94 -17.73 -3.71
N SER A 94 -4.04 -17.10 -4.17
CA SER A 94 -5.14 -17.79 -4.89
C SER A 94 -4.86 -18.03 -6.37
N TYR A 95 -4.05 -17.18 -7.01
CA TYR A 95 -3.59 -17.42 -8.38
C TYR A 95 -2.38 -18.35 -8.35
N THR A 96 -2.65 -19.65 -8.49
CA THR A 96 -1.62 -20.65 -8.81
C THR A 96 -0.78 -20.19 -10.00
N PHE A 97 0.48 -19.87 -9.70
CA PHE A 97 1.68 -20.01 -10.51
C PHE A 97 1.42 -20.09 -12.02
N ILE A 98 1.62 -18.98 -12.74
CA ILE A 98 2.07 -18.84 -14.15
C ILE A 98 1.74 -17.40 -14.60
N PHE A 99 2.76 -16.54 -14.76
CA PHE A 99 2.78 -15.29 -15.55
C PHE A 99 2.19 -13.95 -15.04
N THR A 100 2.04 -13.68 -13.75
CA THR A 100 1.79 -12.29 -13.30
C THR A 100 2.94 -11.77 -12.46
N HIS A 101 3.78 -10.93 -13.10
CA HIS A 101 4.81 -10.13 -12.45
C HIS A 101 4.32 -9.48 -11.13
N PRO A 102 5.21 -9.16 -10.17
CA PRO A 102 4.90 -8.26 -9.05
C PRO A 102 4.33 -6.92 -9.56
N LEU A 103 4.72 -6.53 -10.78
CA LEU A 103 4.12 -5.43 -11.52
C LEU A 103 2.62 -5.59 -11.77
N CYS A 104 1.99 -6.75 -11.83
CA CYS A 104 0.54 -6.86 -12.09
C CYS A 104 -0.32 -6.61 -10.84
N CYS A 105 0.13 -7.01 -9.65
CA CYS A 105 -0.54 -6.68 -8.39
C CYS A 105 -0.29 -5.22 -8.03
N LEU A 106 0.96 -4.76 -8.16
CA LEU A 106 1.30 -3.36 -8.08
C LEU A 106 0.55 -2.56 -9.14
N PHE A 107 0.37 -3.04 -10.36
CA PHE A 107 -0.38 -2.35 -11.40
C PHE A 107 -1.87 -2.45 -11.18
N ARG A 108 -2.48 -3.52 -10.67
CA ARG A 108 -3.94 -3.53 -10.44
C ARG A 108 -4.33 -2.73 -9.21
N ALA A 109 -3.53 -2.81 -8.15
CA ALA A 109 -3.70 -1.98 -6.97
C ALA A 109 -3.27 -0.54 -7.24
N ALA A 110 -2.13 -0.27 -7.88
CA ALA A 110 -1.73 1.08 -8.28
C ALA A 110 -2.48 1.60 -9.51
N HIS A 111 -3.18 0.82 -10.32
CA HIS A 111 -4.08 1.32 -11.38
C HIS A 111 -5.54 1.32 -10.90
N GLY A 112 -5.84 0.74 -9.74
CA GLY A 112 -7.04 1.04 -8.94
C GLY A 112 -6.80 2.33 -8.18
N SER A 113 -5.83 2.32 -7.27
CA SER A 113 -5.38 3.46 -6.48
C SER A 113 -4.89 4.62 -7.33
N ALA A 114 -4.07 4.46 -8.38
CA ALA A 114 -3.66 5.58 -9.24
C ALA A 114 -4.65 5.93 -10.34
N LYS A 115 -5.63 5.09 -10.69
CA LYS A 115 -6.77 5.56 -11.51
C LYS A 115 -7.73 6.35 -10.63
N GLU A 116 -7.97 5.93 -9.40
CA GLU A 116 -8.65 6.75 -8.39
C GLU A 116 -7.83 8.03 -8.14
N MET A 117 -6.50 7.95 -8.00
CA MET A 117 -5.59 9.09 -7.82
C MET A 117 -5.48 10.01 -9.04
N ARG A 118 -5.59 9.49 -10.27
CA ARG A 118 -5.50 10.28 -11.53
C ARG A 118 -6.84 10.85 -11.97
N VAL A 119 -7.93 10.14 -11.65
CA VAL A 119 -9.28 10.76 -11.67
C VAL A 119 -9.34 11.87 -10.62
N TRP A 120 -8.62 11.71 -9.51
CA TRP A 120 -8.47 12.68 -8.42
C TRP A 120 -7.48 13.83 -8.72
N SER A 121 -6.43 13.63 -9.55
CA SER A 121 -5.49 14.69 -10.02
C SER A 121 -6.10 15.67 -11.03
N GLY A 122 -7.39 15.55 -11.34
CA GLY A 122 -8.09 16.45 -12.27
C GLY A 122 -7.72 16.26 -13.76
N GLU A 123 -6.84 15.32 -14.10
CA GLU A 123 -6.40 15.05 -15.48
C GLU A 123 -7.49 14.51 -16.42
N THR A 124 -8.72 14.31 -15.94
CA THR A 124 -9.88 13.93 -16.75
C THR A 124 -10.99 14.99 -16.85
N ARG A 125 -10.67 16.27 -16.62
CA ARG A 125 -11.49 17.38 -17.16
C ARG A 125 -10.69 18.28 -18.08
N LYS A 126 -10.47 17.83 -19.32
CA LYS A 126 -10.54 18.71 -20.48
C LYS A 126 -11.69 18.25 -21.35
N LYS A 127 -12.74 19.08 -21.39
CA LYS A 127 -13.73 19.10 -22.47
C LYS A 127 -13.06 19.40 -23.79
#